data_AF-A0A940SH72-F1
#
_entry.id   AF-A0A940SH72-F1
#
_cell.length_a   1.000
_cell.length_b   1.000
_cell.length_c   1.000
_cell.angle_alpha   90.00
_cell.angle_beta   90.00
_cell.angle_gamma   90.00
#
_symmetry.space_group_name_H-M   'P 1'
#
loop_
_entity.id
_entity.type
_entity.pdbx_description
1 polymer ?
#
loop_
_entity_poly.entity_id
_entity_poly.type
_entity_poly.pdbx_seq_one_letter_code
_entity_poly.pdbx_strand_id
1 'polypeptide(L)'
;MPIVVGLLVLIALIYGAVQAFHALSARFGFGVAVGVAVLVAALLLAALAWWWRRHKEVSANIRDGDWTHELKGEWGGVRLAAGKRLCDVQVAGERGSYIFADLRDAQAMRDGERWQVKLDVKDSVHPEWRLPVKSEREARQWARIFVLAMAQKL
;
A
#
# COMPACT_ATOMS: atom_id res chain seq x y z
N MET A 1 -21.16 -16.65 -2.13
CA MET A 1 -21.86 -16.34 -0.87
C MET A 1 -20.89 -15.83 0.25
N PRO A 2 -20.08 -14.77 0.04
CA PRO A 2 -19.20 -14.23 1.09
C PRO A 2 -19.88 -13.17 1.99
N ILE A 3 -20.92 -12.49 1.48
CA ILE A 3 -21.56 -11.36 2.17
C ILE A 3 -22.33 -11.83 3.42
N VAL A 4 -23.05 -12.95 3.32
CA VAL A 4 -23.83 -13.52 4.44
C VAL A 4 -22.93 -13.97 5.59
N VAL A 5 -21.77 -14.56 5.27
CA VAL A 5 -20.78 -14.98 6.27
C VAL A 5 -20.21 -13.76 7.01
N GLY A 6 -19.89 -12.68 6.28
CA GLY A 6 -19.45 -11.43 6.90
C GLY A 6 -20.49 -10.83 7.84
N LEU A 7 -21.77 -10.91 7.49
CA LEU A 7 -22.88 -10.41 8.30
C LEU A 7 -23.04 -11.21 9.61
N LEU A 8 -22.93 -12.53 9.54
CA LEU A 8 -22.98 -13.40 10.74
C LEU A 8 -21.80 -13.14 11.68
N VAL A 9 -20.59 -12.98 11.14
CA VAL A 9 -19.41 -12.64 11.95
C VAL A 9 -19.61 -11.29 12.63
N LEU A 10 -20.15 -10.29 11.92
CA LEU A 10 -20.44 -8.98 12.49
C LEU A 10 -21.46 -9.06 13.64
N ILE A 11 -22.54 -9.82 13.46
CA ILE A 11 -23.57 -10.01 14.49
C ILE A 11 -22.97 -10.70 15.73
N ALA A 12 -22.17 -11.76 15.54
CA ALA A 12 -21.52 -12.47 16.65
C ALA A 12 -20.55 -11.56 17.41
N LEU A 13 -19.84 -10.69 16.70
CA LEU A 13 -18.89 -9.74 17.29
C LEU A 13 -19.61 -8.65 18.10
N ILE A 14 -20.71 -8.11 17.57
CA ILE A 14 -21.57 -7.16 18.29
C ILE A 14 -22.16 -7.81 19.54
N TYR A 15 -22.71 -9.03 19.41
CA TYR A 15 -23.29 -9.75 20.53
C TYR A 15 -22.26 -10.05 21.62
N GLY A 16 -21.07 -10.53 21.24
CA GLY A 16 -19.96 -10.76 22.16
C GLY A 16 -19.50 -9.48 22.87
N ALA A 17 -19.46 -8.35 22.15
CA ALA A 17 -19.11 -7.06 22.74
C ALA A 17 -20.16 -6.59 23.77
N VAL A 18 -21.44 -6.75 23.46
CA VAL A 18 -22.55 -6.43 24.38
C VAL A 18 -22.48 -7.32 25.63
N GLN A 19 -22.28 -8.63 25.45
CA GLN A 19 -22.18 -9.56 26.57
C GLN A 19 -20.95 -9.28 27.45
N ALA A 20 -19.81 -8.96 26.84
CA ALA A 20 -18.60 -8.57 27.55
C ALA A 20 -18.78 -7.25 28.32
N PHE A 21 -19.49 -6.27 27.73
CA PHE A 21 -19.82 -5.01 28.40
C PHE A 21 -20.70 -5.24 29.62
N HIS A 22 -21.74 -6.06 29.51
CA HIS A 22 -22.60 -6.41 30.63
C HIS A 22 -21.84 -7.20 31.72
N ALA A 23 -20.96 -8.13 31.33
CA ALA A 23 -20.13 -8.88 32.27
C ALA A 23 -19.12 -7.96 33.01
N LEU A 24 -18.52 -6.99 32.31
CA LEU A 24 -17.64 -6.00 32.92
C LEU A 24 -18.42 -5.07 33.85
N SER A 25 -19.58 -4.57 33.40
CA SER A 25 -20.43 -3.67 34.18
C SER A 25 -20.92 -4.33 35.46
N ALA A 26 -21.32 -5.61 35.40
CA ALA A 26 -21.76 -6.37 36.55
C ALA A 26 -20.65 -6.64 37.59
N ARG A 27 -19.38 -6.63 37.17
CA ARG A 27 -18.24 -7.08 37.99
C ARG A 27 -17.33 -5.94 38.46
N PHE A 28 -17.25 -4.86 37.70
CA PHE A 28 -16.36 -3.71 37.95
C PHE A 28 -17.11 -2.37 37.97
N GLY A 29 -18.43 -2.37 37.75
CA GLY A 29 -19.24 -1.17 37.70
C GLY A 29 -19.24 -0.47 36.33
N PHE A 30 -20.23 0.41 36.15
CA PHE A 30 -20.52 1.04 34.85
C PHE A 30 -19.35 1.88 34.31
N GLY A 31 -18.65 2.62 35.17
CA GLY A 31 -17.54 3.49 34.76
C GLY A 31 -16.38 2.73 34.10
N VAL A 32 -16.03 1.55 34.63
CA VAL A 32 -14.97 0.70 34.06
C VAL A 32 -15.40 0.12 32.72
N ALA A 33 -16.67 -0.30 32.60
CA ALA A 33 -17.21 -0.83 31.34
C ALA A 33 -17.18 0.22 30.22
N VAL A 34 -17.56 1.48 30.51
CA VAL A 34 -17.49 2.58 29.53
C VAL A 34 -16.04 2.87 29.15
N GLY A 35 -15.12 2.92 30.11
CA GLY A 35 -13.70 3.15 29.83
C GLY A 35 -13.10 2.11 28.88
N VAL A 36 -13.39 0.83 29.12
CA VAL A 36 -12.94 -0.26 28.24
C VAL A 36 -13.57 -0.17 26.85
N ALA A 37 -14.87 0.15 26.76
CA ALA A 37 -15.54 0.30 25.46
C ALA A 37 -14.90 1.42 24.62
N VAL A 38 -14.62 2.56 25.23
CA VAL A 38 -13.95 3.69 24.56
C VAL A 38 -12.54 3.31 24.11
N LEU A 39 -11.78 2.61 24.96
CA LEU A 39 -10.42 2.17 24.62
C LEU A 39 -10.43 1.21 23.43
N VAL A 40 -11.31 0.22 23.42
CA VAL A 40 -11.44 -0.73 22.32
C VAL A 40 -11.85 -0.02 21.03
N ALA A 41 -12.82 0.90 21.09
CA ALA A 41 -13.21 1.70 19.94
C ALA A 41 -12.03 2.53 19.39
N ALA A 42 -11.25 3.16 20.26
CA ALA A 42 -10.06 3.93 19.87
C ALA A 42 -8.99 3.05 19.20
N LEU A 43 -8.74 1.85 19.74
CA LEU A 43 -7.80 0.88 19.14
C LEU A 43 -8.25 0.41 17.77
N LEU A 44 -9.55 0.12 17.59
CA LEU A 44 -10.11 -0.26 16.29
C LEU A 44 -10.00 0.86 15.27
N LEU A 45 -10.33 2.10 15.66
CA LEU A 45 -10.16 3.27 14.79
C LEU A 45 -8.69 3.51 14.43
N ALA A 46 -7.77 3.36 15.39
CA ALA A 46 -6.34 3.48 15.14
C ALA A 46 -5.83 2.40 14.18
N ALA A 47 -6.27 1.16 14.35
CA ALA A 47 -5.94 0.04 13.46
C ALA A 47 -6.50 0.28 12.04
N LEU A 48 -7.75 0.73 11.92
CA LEU A 48 -8.36 1.06 10.63
C LEU A 48 -7.65 2.23 9.94
N ALA A 49 -7.31 3.29 10.69
CA ALA A 49 -6.56 4.42 10.17
C ALA A 49 -5.13 4.03 9.75
N TRP A 50 -4.48 3.13 10.48
CA TRP A 50 -3.19 2.57 10.09
C TRP A 50 -3.30 1.72 8.82
N TRP A 51 -4.32 0.86 8.74
CA TRP A 51 -4.61 0.05 7.57
C TRP A 51 -4.89 0.91 6.34
N TRP A 52 -5.77 1.90 6.45
CA TRP A 52 -6.05 2.84 5.37
C TRP A 52 -4.82 3.61 4.93
N ARG A 53 -3.97 4.10 5.85
CA ARG A 53 -2.71 4.75 5.47
C ARG A 53 -1.81 3.81 4.67
N ARG A 54 -1.69 2.55 5.11
CA ARG A 54 -0.89 1.52 4.45
C ARG A 54 -1.42 1.16 3.05
N HIS A 55 -2.75 1.15 2.86
CA HIS A 55 -3.36 0.87 1.57
C HIS A 55 -3.39 2.09 0.63
N LYS A 56 -3.54 3.30 1.17
CA LYS A 56 -3.56 4.54 0.38
C LYS A 56 -2.19 4.87 -0.22
N GLU A 57 -1.09 4.41 0.40
CA GLU A 57 0.25 4.48 -0.19
C GLU A 57 0.39 3.62 -1.46
N VAL A 58 -0.47 2.62 -1.66
CA VAL A 58 -0.46 1.67 -2.79
C VAL A 58 -1.68 1.91 -3.71
N SER A 59 -2.51 2.91 -3.42
CA SER A 59 -3.68 3.15 -4.26
C SER A 59 -3.27 3.78 -5.57
N ALA A 60 -3.85 3.29 -6.66
CA ALA A 60 -3.69 3.81 -8.02
C ALA A 60 -3.66 5.34 -8.04
N ASN A 61 -2.51 5.91 -8.39
CA ASN A 61 -2.31 7.36 -8.46
C ASN A 61 -3.04 7.97 -9.66
N ILE A 62 -3.30 7.16 -10.70
CA ILE A 62 -4.00 7.55 -11.92
C ILE A 62 -4.98 6.44 -12.32
N ARG A 63 -6.08 6.83 -12.96
CA ARG A 63 -7.00 5.91 -13.66
C ARG A 63 -7.12 6.37 -15.11
N ASP A 64 -6.06 6.15 -15.88
CA ASP A 64 -5.99 6.51 -17.29
C ASP A 64 -5.91 5.23 -18.11
N GLY A 65 -7.07 4.79 -18.58
CA GLY A 65 -7.25 3.48 -19.22
C GLY A 65 -6.81 2.33 -18.30
N ASP A 66 -5.83 1.55 -18.77
CA ASP A 66 -5.27 0.40 -18.04
C ASP A 66 -4.14 0.78 -17.06
N TRP A 67 -3.69 2.04 -17.08
CA TRP A 67 -2.59 2.50 -16.24
C TRP A 67 -3.09 2.93 -14.88
N THR A 68 -2.48 2.37 -13.84
CA THR A 68 -2.89 2.51 -12.44
C THR A 68 -1.97 3.42 -11.64
N HIS A 69 -0.67 3.44 -11.95
CA HIS A 69 0.27 4.32 -11.27
C HIS A 69 1.14 5.01 -12.31
N GLU A 70 1.38 6.30 -12.09
CA GLU A 70 2.30 7.09 -12.89
C GLU A 70 3.14 7.97 -11.97
N LEU A 71 4.45 7.96 -12.22
CA LEU A 71 5.43 8.91 -11.74
C LEU A 71 5.90 9.71 -12.95
N LYS A 72 5.70 11.03 -12.95
CA LYS A 72 6.24 11.92 -13.98
C LYS A 72 7.15 12.94 -13.33
N GLY A 73 8.31 13.15 -13.94
CA GLY A 73 9.26 14.19 -13.58
C GLY A 73 9.93 14.77 -14.82
N GLU A 74 10.75 15.80 -14.64
CA GLU A 74 11.52 16.40 -15.75
C GLU A 74 12.54 15.44 -16.37
N TRP A 75 12.88 14.38 -15.65
CA TRP A 75 13.80 13.31 -16.05
C TRP A 75 13.14 12.20 -16.88
N GLY A 76 11.81 12.21 -17.01
CA GLY A 76 11.04 11.15 -17.66
C GLY A 76 9.84 10.72 -16.81
N GLY A 77 9.51 9.43 -16.85
CA GLY A 77 8.42 8.92 -16.03
C GLY A 77 8.29 7.41 -16.05
N VAL A 78 7.65 6.88 -15.02
CA VAL A 78 7.33 5.45 -14.89
C VAL A 78 5.84 5.27 -14.81
N ARG A 79 5.32 4.32 -15.57
CA ARG A 79 3.93 3.92 -15.55
C ARG A 79 3.81 2.45 -15.19
N LEU A 80 2.84 2.12 -14.34
CA LEU A 80 2.50 0.76 -13.99
C LEU A 80 1.03 0.51 -14.27
N ALA A 81 0.74 -0.52 -15.06
CA ALA A 81 -0.59 -1.03 -15.30
C ALA A 81 -0.78 -2.31 -14.49
N ALA A 82 -1.32 -2.18 -13.26
CA ALA A 82 -1.57 -3.32 -12.38
C ALA A 82 -2.44 -4.40 -13.04
N GLY A 83 -3.49 -3.97 -13.74
CA GLY A 83 -4.43 -4.86 -14.42
C GLY A 83 -3.81 -5.67 -15.55
N LYS A 84 -2.78 -5.13 -16.22
CA LYS A 84 -2.07 -5.81 -17.32
C LYS A 84 -0.68 -6.32 -16.96
N ARG A 85 -0.23 -6.09 -15.72
CA ARG A 85 1.11 -6.45 -15.20
C ARG A 85 2.26 -5.88 -16.02
N LEU A 86 2.07 -4.67 -16.55
CA LEU A 86 3.06 -3.96 -17.36
C LEU A 86 3.68 -2.81 -16.59
N CYS A 87 4.96 -2.60 -16.80
CA CYS A 87 5.76 -1.51 -16.29
C CYS A 87 6.48 -0.84 -17.46
N ASP A 88 6.11 0.40 -17.75
CA ASP A 88 6.84 1.24 -18.69
C ASP A 88 7.72 2.20 -17.90
N VAL A 89 9.02 2.16 -18.14
CA VAL A 89 10.00 3.06 -17.55
C VAL A 89 10.59 3.93 -18.65
N GLN A 90 10.62 5.24 -18.42
CA GLN A 90 11.31 6.19 -19.29
C GLN A 90 12.21 7.08 -18.44
N VAL A 91 13.50 7.07 -18.71
CA VAL A 91 14.50 7.90 -18.02
C VAL A 91 15.45 8.49 -19.04
N ALA A 92 15.68 9.80 -18.99
CA ALA A 92 16.66 10.50 -19.83
C ALA A 92 16.53 10.25 -21.36
N GLY A 93 15.32 9.95 -21.83
CA GLY A 93 15.03 9.66 -23.24
C GLY A 93 15.08 8.18 -23.63
N GLU A 94 15.59 7.31 -22.75
CA GLU A 94 15.56 5.86 -22.91
C GLU A 94 14.24 5.31 -22.37
N ARG A 95 13.65 4.34 -23.08
CA ARG A 95 12.39 3.70 -22.70
C ARG A 95 12.55 2.19 -22.62
N GLY A 96 12.19 1.62 -21.49
CA GLY A 96 12.06 0.17 -21.28
C GLY A 96 10.61 -0.20 -20.97
N SER A 97 10.11 -1.26 -21.60
CA SER A 97 8.81 -1.84 -21.30
C SER A 97 9.03 -3.25 -20.76
N TYR A 98 8.55 -3.50 -19.55
CA TYR A 98 8.79 -4.72 -18.79
C TYR A 98 7.50 -5.28 -18.24
N ILE A 99 7.42 -6.59 -18.08
CA ILE A 99 6.36 -7.21 -17.29
C ILE A 99 6.80 -7.31 -15.82
N PHE A 100 5.86 -7.44 -14.90
CA PHE A 100 6.18 -7.54 -13.46
C PHE A 100 7.10 -8.72 -13.12
N ALA A 101 7.12 -9.76 -13.95
CA ALA A 101 8.02 -10.91 -13.78
C ALA A 101 9.49 -10.61 -14.14
N ASP A 102 9.74 -9.53 -14.89
CA ASP A 102 11.10 -9.11 -15.25
C ASP A 102 11.70 -8.18 -14.20
N LEU A 103 10.87 -7.60 -13.33
CA LEU A 103 11.34 -6.79 -12.19
C LEU A 103 11.94 -7.73 -11.14
N ARG A 104 13.18 -7.45 -10.70
CA ARG A 104 13.92 -8.29 -9.75
C ARG A 104 13.94 -7.70 -8.35
N ASP A 105 14.24 -6.42 -8.25
CA ASP A 105 14.31 -5.72 -6.96
C ASP A 105 13.99 -4.23 -7.13
N ALA A 106 13.53 -3.60 -6.06
CA ALA A 106 13.26 -2.17 -6.03
C ALA A 106 13.56 -1.59 -4.66
N GLN A 107 14.50 -0.65 -4.61
CA GLN A 107 14.98 -0.06 -3.36
C GLN A 107 14.96 1.47 -3.42
N ALA A 108 14.51 2.08 -2.32
CA ALA A 108 14.64 3.52 -2.12
C ALA A 108 16.08 3.82 -1.69
N MET A 109 16.81 4.54 -2.52
CA MET A 109 18.19 4.93 -2.26
C MET A 109 18.32 6.44 -2.23
N ARG A 110 19.28 6.94 -1.46
CA ARG A 110 19.71 8.33 -1.53
C ARG A 110 21.03 8.37 -2.28
N ASP A 111 21.08 9.18 -3.32
CA ASP A 111 22.30 9.40 -4.10
C ASP A 111 22.58 10.90 -4.13
N GLY A 112 23.59 11.28 -3.34
CA GLY A 112 23.87 12.65 -2.94
C GLY A 112 22.73 13.29 -2.12
N GLU A 113 22.28 14.46 -2.57
CA GLU A 113 21.17 15.19 -1.95
C GLU A 113 19.78 14.77 -2.45
N ARG A 114 19.71 13.93 -3.49
CA ARG A 114 18.44 13.55 -4.12
C ARG A 114 18.05 12.13 -3.75
N TRP A 115 16.76 11.94 -3.52
CA TRP A 115 16.18 10.62 -3.33
C TRP A 115 15.91 9.98 -4.69
N GLN A 116 16.16 8.68 -4.78
CA GLN A 116 16.02 7.90 -6.00
C GLN A 116 15.41 6.53 -5.68
N VAL A 117 14.74 5.94 -6.65
CA VAL A 117 14.35 4.52 -6.60
C VAL A 117 15.23 3.78 -7.58
N LYS A 118 16.03 2.86 -7.07
CA LYS A 118 16.80 1.92 -7.87
C LYS A 118 15.89 0.73 -8.17
N LEU A 119 15.66 0.46 -9.45
CA LEU A 119 14.84 -0.64 -9.95
C LEU A 119 15.73 -1.59 -10.75
N ASP A 120 15.92 -2.80 -10.25
CA ASP A 120 16.68 -3.85 -10.92
C ASP A 120 15.73 -4.67 -11.81
N VAL A 121 16.11 -4.83 -13.07
CA VAL A 121 15.30 -5.49 -14.09
C VAL A 121 16.11 -6.60 -14.75
N LYS A 122 15.42 -7.66 -15.16
CA LYS A 122 15.94 -8.78 -15.93
C LYS A 122 16.09 -8.37 -17.40
N ASP A 123 16.88 -7.35 -17.65
CA ASP A 123 17.24 -6.87 -18.98
C ASP A 123 18.77 -6.87 -19.12
N SER A 124 19.26 -7.30 -20.28
CA SER A 124 20.69 -7.28 -20.61
C SER A 124 21.16 -5.90 -21.05
N VAL A 125 20.26 -5.04 -21.54
CA VAL A 125 20.60 -3.71 -22.06
C VAL A 125 20.56 -2.67 -20.94
N HIS A 126 19.48 -2.67 -20.15
CA HIS A 126 19.33 -1.77 -18.99
C HIS A 126 19.00 -2.58 -17.73
N PRO A 127 20.02 -3.20 -17.09
CA PRO A 127 19.79 -4.06 -15.91
C PRO A 127 19.33 -3.28 -14.67
N GLU A 128 19.57 -1.97 -14.64
CA GLU A 128 19.27 -1.10 -13.51
C GLU A 128 18.69 0.23 -14.01
N TRP A 129 17.55 0.64 -13.45
CA TRP A 129 16.96 1.96 -13.67
C TRP A 129 17.03 2.80 -12.40
N ARG A 130 17.42 4.07 -12.53
CA ARG A 130 17.46 5.04 -11.42
C ARG A 130 16.40 6.11 -11.63
N LEU A 131 15.43 6.15 -10.73
CA LEU A 131 14.26 7.02 -10.82
C LEU A 131 14.35 8.13 -9.77
N PRO A 132 14.76 9.36 -10.13
CA PRO A 132 14.87 10.43 -9.15
C PRO A 132 13.49 10.91 -8.68
N VAL A 133 13.32 11.07 -7.37
CA VAL A 133 12.06 11.46 -6.72
C VAL A 133 12.26 12.66 -5.81
N LYS A 134 11.16 13.37 -5.49
CA LYS A 134 11.24 14.65 -4.78
C LYS A 134 11.50 14.47 -3.29
N SER A 135 11.12 13.33 -2.71
CA SER A 135 11.23 13.10 -1.27
C SER A 135 11.51 11.64 -0.92
N GLU A 136 12.04 11.43 0.29
CA GLU A 136 12.24 10.10 0.87
C GLU A 136 10.95 9.29 0.93
N ARG A 137 9.85 9.95 1.31
CA ARG A 137 8.54 9.32 1.41
C ARG A 137 8.07 8.79 0.06
N GLU A 138 8.28 9.57 -1.00
CA GLU A 138 7.96 9.17 -2.37
C GLU A 138 8.86 8.02 -2.82
N ALA A 139 10.16 8.05 -2.49
CA ALA A 139 11.08 6.95 -2.78
C ALA A 139 10.63 5.63 -2.15
N ARG A 140 10.30 5.65 -0.85
CA ARG A 140 9.83 4.46 -0.12
C ARG A 140 8.48 3.98 -0.65
N GLN A 141 7.58 4.91 -0.97
CA GLN A 141 6.28 4.59 -1.54
C GLN A 141 6.42 3.85 -2.86
N TRP A 142 7.23 4.37 -3.78
CA TRP A 142 7.46 3.75 -5.09
C TRP A 142 8.22 2.43 -5.00
N ALA A 143 9.27 2.33 -4.17
CA ALA A 143 9.95 1.06 -3.92
C ALA A 143 8.95 -0.02 -3.44
N ARG A 144 8.02 0.34 -2.55
CA ARG A 144 6.98 -0.56 -2.08
C ARG A 144 5.95 -0.92 -3.15
N ILE A 145 5.56 0.02 -4.00
CA ILE A 145 4.68 -0.24 -5.15
C ILE A 145 5.34 -1.26 -6.08
N PHE A 146 6.63 -1.11 -6.41
CA PHE A 146 7.34 -2.09 -7.24
C PHE A 146 7.46 -3.46 -6.57
N VAL A 147 7.74 -3.52 -5.26
CA VAL A 147 7.74 -4.79 -4.51
C VAL A 147 6.38 -5.48 -4.55
N LEU A 148 5.29 -4.72 -4.43
CA LEU A 148 3.94 -5.27 -4.53
C LEU A 148 3.58 -5.66 -5.97
N ALA A 149 4.07 -4.93 -6.97
CA ALA A 149 3.95 -5.27 -8.38
C ALA A 149 4.65 -6.62 -8.67
N MET A 150 5.90 -6.78 -8.24
CA MET A 150 6.66 -8.04 -8.34
C MET A 150 5.94 -9.20 -7.66
N ALA A 151 5.35 -8.97 -6.49
CA ALA A 151 4.57 -9.96 -5.75
C ALA A 151 3.19 -10.24 -6.37
N GLN A 152 2.79 -9.53 -7.42
CA GLN A 152 1.45 -9.58 -8.04
C GLN A 152 0.31 -9.31 -7.05
N LYS A 153 0.57 -8.45 -6.05
CA LYS A 153 -0.38 -8.06 -4.99
C LYS A 153 -0.84 -6.60 -5.14
N LEU A 154 -0.64 -6.01 -6.31
CA LEU A 154 -1.05 -4.65 -6.64
C LEU A 154 -2.55 -4.57 -6.98
#